data_AF-A0A7Y4U5W7-F1
#
_entry.id   AF-A0A7Y4U5W7-F1
#
_cell.length_a   1.000
_cell.length_b   1.000
_cell.length_c   1.000
_cell.angle_alpha   90.00
_cell.angle_beta   90.00
_cell.angle_gamma   90.00
#
_symmetry.space_group_name_H-M   'P 1'
#
loop_
_entity.id
_entity.type
_entity.pdbx_description
1 polymer ?
#
loop_
_entity_poly.entity_id
_entity_poly.type
_entity_poly.pdbx_seq_one_letter_code
_entity_poly.pdbx_strand_id
1 'polypeptide(L)'
;MATQSFAHDPITCPVCGGANPADAIFCGNPACHKALGEFRYVKEELLAEARWYEKMADRISDFIAKPHFLIAHGLWFAIWVAINTGVLAIARRFDEYPFGLLGIILAVEAIFITGFLLMSNNRQSAHANKRAELDYEVNVRTYRLINKADAVLREVMERLEKLEAAVVAEPRERDNP
;
A
#
# COMPACT_ATOMS: atom_id res chain seq x y z
N MET A 1 -13.42 23.45 35.43
CA MET A 1 -12.74 22.19 35.06
C MET A 1 -11.99 22.42 33.77
N ALA A 2 -10.68 22.64 33.84
CA ALA A 2 -9.82 22.76 32.66
C ALA A 2 -9.46 21.35 32.20
N THR A 3 -9.85 21.00 30.98
CA THR A 3 -9.39 19.80 30.28
C THR A 3 -7.89 19.93 30.05
N GLN A 4 -7.10 19.27 30.90
CA GLN A 4 -5.68 19.05 30.62
C GLN A 4 -5.60 18.11 29.41
N SER A 5 -5.40 18.70 28.24
CA SER A 5 -4.94 17.97 27.06
C SER A 5 -3.62 17.30 27.43
N PHE A 6 -3.56 15.97 27.30
CA PHE A 6 -2.31 15.23 27.32
C PHE A 6 -1.48 15.69 26.12
N ALA A 7 -0.71 16.76 26.30
CA ALA A 7 0.21 17.29 25.30
C ALA A 7 1.38 16.30 25.19
N HIS A 8 1.25 15.31 24.31
CA HIS A 8 2.35 14.44 23.94
C HIS A 8 3.35 15.24 23.08
N ASP A 9 4.65 14.98 23.27
CA ASP A 9 5.71 15.71 22.57
C ASP A 9 5.61 15.54 21.04
N PRO A 10 5.81 16.61 20.25
CA PRO A 10 5.71 16.54 18.80
C PRO A 10 6.76 15.59 18.22
N ILE A 11 6.32 14.73 17.29
CA ILE A 11 7.19 13.75 16.64
C ILE A 11 7.83 14.39 15.41
N THR A 12 9.16 14.28 15.34
CA THR A 12 9.91 14.74 14.16
C THR A 12 10.05 13.62 13.15
N CYS A 13 9.69 13.88 11.89
CA CYS A 13 9.83 12.89 10.83
C CYS A 13 11.32 12.61 10.55
N PRO A 14 11.77 11.33 10.57
CA PRO A 14 13.18 11.00 10.36
C PRO A 14 13.67 11.20 8.92
N VAL A 15 12.76 11.40 7.96
CA VAL A 15 13.11 11.57 6.53
C VAL A 15 13.16 13.04 6.13
N CYS A 16 12.11 13.80 6.44
CA CYS A 16 12.03 15.20 6.01
C CYS A 16 12.36 16.19 7.13
N GLY A 17 12.50 15.74 8.38
CA GLY A 17 12.73 16.62 9.53
C GLY A 17 11.51 17.47 9.93
N GLY A 18 10.35 17.30 9.27
CA GLY A 18 9.13 18.05 9.60
C GLY A 18 8.57 17.65 10.96
N ALA A 19 8.13 18.63 11.75
CA ALA A 19 7.44 18.41 13.02
C ALA A 19 5.97 18.03 12.77
N ASN A 20 5.47 17.05 13.52
CA ASN A 20 4.10 16.57 13.42
C ASN A 20 3.49 16.45 14.82
N PRO A 21 2.15 16.55 14.95
CA PRO A 21 1.44 16.20 16.16
C PRO A 21 1.83 14.81 16.66
N ALA A 22 1.78 14.60 17.98
CA ALA A 22 2.20 13.34 18.58
C ALA A 22 1.27 12.15 18.26
N ASP A 23 0.02 12.43 17.90
CA ASP A 23 -0.98 11.47 17.44
C ASP A 23 -0.97 11.29 15.92
N ALA A 24 -0.09 11.98 15.19
CA ALA A 24 -0.02 11.88 13.75
C ALA A 24 0.48 10.50 13.30
N ILE A 25 -0.38 9.77 12.60
CA ILE A 25 -0.03 8.47 11.97
C ILE A 25 0.82 8.69 10.72
N PHE A 26 0.60 9.80 9.99
CA PHE A 26 1.34 10.15 8.78
C PHE A 26 1.96 11.55 8.90
N CYS A 27 3.12 11.73 8.26
CA CYS A 27 3.75 13.03 8.15
C CYS A 27 2.86 13.99 7.33
N GLY A 28 2.60 15.18 7.88
CA GLY A 28 1.76 16.21 7.26
C GLY A 28 2.35 16.85 6.01
N ASN A 29 3.63 16.62 5.69
CA ASN A 29 4.23 17.08 4.44
C ASN A 29 3.71 16.21 3.26
N PRO A 30 2.98 16.78 2.28
CA PRO A 30 2.40 16.01 1.17
C PRO A 30 3.46 15.39 0.25
N ALA A 31 4.68 15.92 0.21
CA ALA A 31 5.79 15.32 -0.54
C ALA A 31 6.43 14.14 0.20
N CYS A 32 6.31 14.06 1.53
CA CYS A 32 6.88 12.99 2.33
C CYS A 32 5.86 11.89 2.63
N HIS A 33 4.73 12.26 3.24
CA HIS A 33 3.61 11.40 3.62
C HIS A 33 4.02 10.06 4.28
N LYS A 34 5.18 10.05 4.95
CA LYS A 34 5.73 8.85 5.60
C LYS A 34 4.94 8.57 6.87
N ALA A 35 4.62 7.31 7.15
CA ALA A 35 4.02 6.96 8.43
C ALA A 35 5.01 7.16 9.58
N LEU A 36 4.49 7.69 10.69
CA LEU A 36 5.20 7.99 11.92
C LEU A 36 4.73 7.00 12.98
N GLY A 37 5.67 6.40 13.73
CA GLY A 37 5.36 5.42 14.78
C GLY A 37 6.16 4.12 14.69
N GLU A 38 5.78 3.14 15.52
CA GLU A 38 6.46 1.83 15.67
C GLU A 38 6.36 0.97 14.39
N PHE A 39 5.31 1.16 13.58
CA PHE A 39 5.07 0.39 12.35
C PHE A 39 5.89 0.94 11.19
N ARG A 40 7.15 0.52 11.12
CA ARG A 40 8.11 0.88 10.06
C ARG A 40 7.59 0.39 8.69
N TYR A 41 7.52 1.28 7.70
CA TYR A 41 7.02 0.96 6.36
C TYR A 41 7.91 -0.08 5.65
N VAL A 42 7.41 -1.30 5.48
CA VAL A 42 8.10 -2.42 4.80
C VAL A 42 8.37 -2.15 3.32
N LYS A 43 7.76 -1.10 2.74
CA LYS A 43 7.96 -0.69 1.34
C LYS A 43 9.41 -0.32 1.02
N GLU A 44 10.16 0.26 1.96
CA GLU A 44 11.55 0.70 1.73
C GLU A 44 12.53 -0.48 1.68
N GLU A 45 12.38 -1.46 2.57
CA GLU A 45 13.18 -2.69 2.57
C GLU A 45 12.90 -3.54 1.33
N LEU A 46 11.63 -3.62 0.92
CA LEU A 46 11.22 -4.35 -0.27
C LEU A 46 11.77 -3.77 -1.58
N LEU A 47 11.94 -2.45 -1.66
CA LEU A 47 12.52 -1.79 -2.82
C LEU A 47 14.05 -1.85 -2.84
N ALA A 48 14.69 -1.97 -1.67
CA ALA A 48 16.14 -2.06 -1.53
C ALA A 48 16.71 -3.38 -2.09
N GLU A 49 15.94 -4.47 -2.04
CA GLU A 49 16.36 -5.80 -2.54
C GLU A 49 16.17 -5.99 -4.06
N ALA A 50 15.58 -5.02 -4.76
CA ALA A 50 15.19 -5.19 -6.16
C ALA A 50 16.41 -5.32 -7.09
N ARG A 51 16.49 -6.46 -7.79
CA ARG A 51 17.55 -6.75 -8.76
C ARG A 51 17.39 -5.91 -10.03
N TRP A 52 18.45 -5.80 -10.83
CA TRP A 52 18.47 -4.92 -12.01
C TRP A 52 17.40 -5.28 -13.06
N TYR A 53 17.13 -6.57 -13.25
CA TYR A 53 16.12 -7.06 -14.19
C TYR A 53 14.69 -6.81 -13.69
N GLU A 54 14.47 -6.78 -12.37
CA GLU A 54 13.19 -6.39 -11.76
C GLU A 54 12.90 -4.90 -11.98
N LYS A 55 13.91 -4.04 -11.80
CA LYS A 55 13.80 -2.61 -12.11
C LYS A 55 13.51 -2.36 -13.59
N MET A 56 14.04 -3.20 -14.48
CA MET A 56 13.75 -3.12 -15.91
C MET A 56 12.31 -3.55 -16.21
N ALA A 57 11.87 -4.69 -15.67
CA ALA A 57 10.52 -5.21 -15.84
C ALA A 57 9.47 -4.19 -15.38
N ASP A 58 9.70 -3.52 -14.24
CA ASP A 58 8.80 -2.48 -13.73
C ASP A 58 8.64 -1.30 -14.68
N ARG A 59 9.76 -0.77 -15.22
CA ARG A 59 9.70 0.33 -16.17
C ARG A 59 8.95 -0.05 -17.44
N ILE A 60 9.15 -1.28 -17.90
CA ILE A 60 8.47 -1.80 -19.10
C ILE A 60 6.98 -1.97 -18.81
N SER A 61 6.60 -2.57 -17.68
CA SER A 61 5.19 -2.70 -17.27
C SER A 61 4.53 -1.33 -17.10
N ASP A 62 5.19 -0.37 -16.47
CA ASP A 62 4.69 1.00 -16.32
C ASP A 62 4.56 1.72 -17.66
N PHE A 63 5.39 1.39 -18.64
CA PHE A 63 5.29 1.94 -19.99
C PHE A 63 4.12 1.34 -20.77
N ILE A 64 3.97 0.02 -20.74
CA ILE A 64 2.87 -0.71 -21.41
C ILE A 64 1.52 -0.32 -20.81
N ALA A 65 1.44 -0.07 -19.50
CA ALA A 65 0.22 0.32 -18.81
C ALA A 65 -0.29 1.73 -19.17
N LYS A 66 0.51 2.55 -19.86
CA LYS A 66 0.09 3.91 -20.26
C LYS A 66 -0.84 3.85 -21.47
N PRO A 67 -1.93 4.63 -21.48
CA PRO A 67 -2.86 4.67 -22.63
C PRO A 67 -2.21 5.16 -23.92
N HIS A 68 -1.11 5.93 -23.81
CA HIS A 68 -0.37 6.44 -24.97
C HIS A 68 0.35 5.32 -25.74
N PHE A 69 0.76 4.25 -25.05
CA PHE A 69 1.39 3.09 -25.70
C PHE A 69 0.43 2.44 -26.70
N LEU A 70 -0.83 2.23 -26.29
CA LEU A 70 -1.85 1.63 -27.14
C LEU A 70 -2.10 2.45 -28.43
N ILE A 71 -2.16 3.77 -28.30
CA ILE A 71 -2.37 4.67 -29.45
C ILE A 71 -1.18 4.61 -30.41
N ALA A 72 0.04 4.71 -29.87
CA ALA A 72 1.26 4.64 -30.68
C ALA A 72 1.39 3.29 -31.40
N HIS A 73 1.07 2.19 -30.71
CA HIS A 73 1.09 0.83 -31.26
C HIS A 73 0.03 0.63 -32.36
N GLY A 74 -1.19 1.13 -32.13
CA GLY A 74 -2.25 1.13 -33.14
C GLY A 74 -1.90 1.95 -34.39
N LEU A 75 -1.26 3.12 -34.22
CA LEU A 75 -0.77 3.92 -35.33
C LEU A 75 0.34 3.20 -36.10
N TRP A 76 1.29 2.59 -35.39
CA TRP A 76 2.35 1.78 -36.00
C TRP A 76 1.76 0.64 -36.86
N PHE A 77 0.77 -0.09 -36.34
CA PHE A 77 0.08 -1.14 -37.07
C PHE A 77 -0.66 -0.60 -38.30
N ALA A 78 -1.38 0.51 -38.16
CA ALA A 78 -2.09 1.15 -39.26
C ALA A 78 -1.14 1.62 -40.38
N ILE A 79 0.01 2.19 -40.00
CA ILE A 79 1.07 2.59 -40.95
C ILE A 79 1.63 1.37 -41.68
N TRP A 80 1.91 0.28 -40.97
CA TRP A 80 2.41 -0.96 -41.57
C TRP A 80 1.45 -1.52 -42.63
N VAL A 81 0.15 -1.59 -42.30
CA VAL A 81 -0.89 -2.04 -43.21
C VAL A 81 -1.04 -1.07 -44.39
N ALA A 82 -1.02 0.24 -44.16
CA ALA A 82 -1.14 1.25 -45.22
C ALA A 82 0.01 1.17 -46.24
N ILE A 83 1.24 0.93 -45.77
CA ILE A 83 2.42 0.72 -46.64
C ILE A 83 2.25 -0.57 -47.46
N ASN A 84 1.91 -1.69 -46.81
CA ASN A 84 1.88 -2.99 -47.48
C ASN A 84 0.65 -3.22 -48.37
N THR A 85 -0.45 -2.51 -48.13
CA THR A 85 -1.62 -2.48 -49.04
C THR A 85 -1.42 -1.50 -50.21
N GLY A 86 -0.36 -0.70 -50.20
CA GLY A 86 -0.06 0.31 -51.21
C GLY A 86 -0.95 1.56 -51.15
N VAL A 87 -1.68 1.77 -50.05
CA VAL A 87 -2.36 3.05 -49.75
C VAL A 87 -1.32 4.16 -49.57
N LEU A 88 -0.17 3.81 -48.98
CA LEU A 88 0.94 4.71 -48.75
C LEU A 88 2.10 4.33 -49.68
N ALA A 89 2.28 5.08 -50.77
CA ALA A 89 3.26 4.81 -51.83
C ALA A 89 4.73 5.13 -51.44
N ILE A 90 5.08 4.94 -50.17
CA ILE A 90 6.38 5.33 -49.60
C ILE A 90 7.40 4.19 -49.71
N ALA A 91 6.97 2.93 -49.81
CA ALA A 91 7.86 1.77 -49.92
C ALA A 91 7.27 0.66 -50.80
N ARG A 92 8.14 -0.25 -51.25
CA ARG A 92 7.76 -1.48 -51.95
C ARG A 92 7.04 -2.40 -50.97
N ARG A 93 5.94 -3.03 -51.40
CA ARG A 93 5.22 -4.04 -50.61
C ARG A 93 6.17 -5.18 -50.27
N PHE A 94 6.35 -5.45 -48.99
CA PHE A 94 7.31 -6.44 -48.48
C PHE A 94 6.63 -7.52 -47.61
N ASP A 95 5.42 -7.24 -47.11
CA ASP A 95 4.59 -8.15 -46.31
C ASP A 95 3.18 -8.18 -46.93
N GLU A 96 2.97 -9.05 -47.92
CA GLU A 96 1.67 -9.18 -48.60
C GLU A 96 0.63 -9.86 -47.70
N TYR A 97 -0.64 -9.51 -47.89
CA TYR A 97 -1.74 -10.16 -47.19
C TYR A 97 -1.66 -11.68 -47.38
N PRO A 98 -1.55 -12.48 -46.31
CA PRO A 98 -2.08 -12.25 -44.95
C PRO A 98 -1.10 -11.68 -43.87
N PHE A 99 -0.08 -10.92 -44.23
CA PHE A 99 0.87 -10.23 -43.32
C PHE A 99 1.65 -11.17 -42.38
N GLY A 100 2.38 -12.12 -42.94
CA GLY A 100 3.13 -13.12 -42.16
C GLY A 100 4.23 -12.54 -41.27
N LEU A 101 4.95 -11.51 -41.74
CA LEU A 101 6.05 -10.91 -40.97
C LEU A 101 5.52 -10.13 -39.77
N LEU A 102 4.46 -9.34 -39.97
CA LEU A 102 3.78 -8.63 -38.90
C LEU A 102 3.26 -9.60 -37.82
N GLY A 103 2.68 -10.73 -38.24
CA GLY A 103 2.18 -11.76 -37.33
C GLY A 103 3.27 -12.33 -36.42
N ILE A 104 4.44 -12.66 -36.97
CA ILE A 104 5.58 -13.18 -36.19
C ILE A 104 6.08 -12.13 -35.19
N ILE A 105 6.25 -10.87 -35.63
CA ILE A 105 6.71 -9.78 -34.77
C ILE A 105 5.75 -9.57 -33.60
N LEU A 106 4.45 -9.50 -33.87
CA LEU A 106 3.43 -9.32 -32.82
C LEU A 106 3.38 -10.50 -31.85
N ALA A 107 3.56 -11.73 -32.34
CA ALA A 107 3.59 -12.91 -31.47
C ALA A 107 4.78 -12.88 -30.51
N VAL A 108 5.97 -12.53 -31.00
CA VAL A 108 7.18 -12.38 -30.17
C VAL A 108 6.99 -11.24 -29.17
N GLU A 109 6.47 -10.10 -29.61
CA GLU A 109 6.17 -8.96 -28.74
C GLU A 109 5.19 -9.35 -27.61
N ALA A 110 4.12 -10.08 -27.93
CA ALA A 110 3.15 -10.53 -26.95
C ALA A 110 3.74 -11.45 -25.88
N ILE A 111 4.68 -12.35 -26.27
CA ILE A 111 5.41 -13.21 -25.32
C ILE A 111 6.23 -12.37 -24.35
N PHE A 112 6.97 -11.37 -24.85
CA PHE A 112 7.75 -10.47 -24.00
C PHE A 112 6.88 -9.65 -23.05
N ILE A 113 5.81 -9.03 -23.56
CA ILE A 113 4.85 -8.26 -22.76
C ILE A 113 4.28 -9.13 -21.63
N THR A 114 3.83 -10.34 -21.97
CA THR A 114 3.27 -11.27 -20.99
C THR A 114 4.31 -11.69 -19.95
N GLY A 115 5.54 -11.97 -20.37
CA GLY A 115 6.64 -12.30 -19.46
C GLY A 115 6.91 -11.18 -18.45
N PHE A 116 7.01 -9.93 -18.92
CA PHE A 116 7.21 -8.77 -18.05
C PHE A 116 6.01 -8.51 -17.14
N LEU A 117 4.79 -8.68 -17.64
CA LEU A 117 3.57 -8.53 -16.86
C LEU A 117 3.50 -9.57 -15.73
N LEU A 118 3.80 -10.84 -16.01
CA LEU A 118 3.84 -11.90 -15.00
C LEU A 118 4.90 -11.63 -13.94
N MET A 119 6.06 -11.11 -14.34
CA MET A 119 7.12 -10.76 -13.42
C MET A 119 6.72 -9.61 -12.49
N SER A 120 6.12 -8.54 -13.03
CA SER A 120 5.57 -7.43 -12.24
C SER A 120 4.47 -7.92 -11.30
N ASN A 121 3.56 -8.78 -11.77
CA ASN A 121 2.49 -9.35 -10.97
C ASN A 121 3.01 -10.23 -9.82
N ASN A 122 3.99 -11.11 -10.08
CA ASN A 122 4.58 -11.96 -9.05
C ASN A 122 5.22 -11.11 -7.94
N ARG A 123 5.89 -10.01 -8.32
CA ARG A 123 6.49 -9.08 -7.37
C ARG A 123 5.43 -8.32 -6.55
N GLN A 124 4.38 -7.81 -7.20
CA GLN A 124 3.27 -7.15 -6.51
C GLN A 124 2.56 -8.11 -5.54
N SER A 125 2.38 -9.37 -5.93
CA SER A 125 1.83 -10.43 -5.08
C SER A 125 2.72 -10.71 -3.86
N ALA A 126 4.03 -10.83 -4.04
CA ALA A 126 4.98 -11.00 -2.93
C ALA A 126 4.94 -9.81 -1.95
N HIS A 127 4.83 -8.57 -2.46
CA HIS A 127 4.64 -7.39 -1.62
C HIS A 127 3.30 -7.38 -0.90
N ALA A 128 2.21 -7.79 -1.56
CA ALA A 128 0.88 -7.88 -0.97
C ALA A 128 0.85 -8.93 0.16
N ASN A 129 1.48 -10.08 -0.04
CA ASN A 129 1.57 -11.13 0.98
C ASN A 129 2.32 -10.64 2.23
N LYS A 130 3.47 -9.98 2.06
CA LYS A 130 4.21 -9.41 3.20
C LYS A 130 3.39 -8.34 3.94
N ARG A 131 2.63 -7.51 3.23
CA ARG A 131 1.71 -6.55 3.88
C ARG A 131 0.61 -7.26 4.68
N ALA A 132 0.01 -8.28 4.09
CA ALA A 132 -1.04 -9.06 4.76
C ALA A 132 -0.53 -9.75 6.03
N GLU A 133 0.73 -10.22 6.04
CA GLU A 133 1.36 -10.81 7.22
C GLU A 133 1.54 -9.79 8.36
N LEU A 134 2.01 -8.58 8.04
CA LEU A 134 2.14 -7.49 9.02
C LEU A 134 0.77 -7.05 9.54
N ASP A 135 -0.19 -6.87 8.65
CA ASP A 135 -1.55 -6.48 9.01
C ASP A 135 -2.17 -7.53 9.93
N TYR A 136 -1.91 -8.83 9.67
CA TYR A 136 -2.32 -9.91 10.53
C TYR A 136 -1.67 -9.85 11.92
N GLU A 137 -0.35 -9.62 11.99
CA GLU A 137 0.37 -9.49 13.26
C GLU A 137 -0.17 -8.32 14.10
N VAL A 138 -0.37 -7.16 13.49
CA VAL A 138 -0.94 -5.96 14.13
C VAL A 138 -2.35 -6.25 14.64
N ASN A 139 -3.17 -6.93 13.85
CA ASN A 139 -4.53 -7.28 14.22
C ASN A 139 -4.55 -8.24 15.43
N VAL A 140 -3.70 -9.26 15.44
CA VAL A 140 -3.57 -10.20 16.57
C VAL A 140 -3.05 -9.48 17.84
N ARG A 141 -2.07 -8.58 17.71
CA ARG A 141 -1.56 -7.78 18.84
C ARG A 141 -2.67 -6.89 19.41
N THR A 142 -3.40 -6.21 18.54
CA THR A 142 -4.56 -5.37 18.91
C THR A 142 -5.63 -6.19 19.63
N TYR A 143 -6.00 -7.34 19.09
CA TYR A 143 -6.97 -8.24 19.71
C TYR A 143 -6.56 -8.67 21.13
N ARG A 144 -5.27 -9.00 21.34
CA ARG A 144 -4.73 -9.33 22.68
C ARG A 144 -4.77 -8.14 23.63
N LEU A 145 -4.48 -6.92 23.17
CA LEU A 145 -4.55 -5.71 23.99
C LEU A 145 -5.99 -5.41 24.42
N ILE A 146 -6.96 -5.57 23.50
CA ILE A 146 -8.38 -5.39 23.80
C ILE A 146 -8.84 -6.40 24.85
N ASN A 147 -8.50 -7.69 24.71
CA ASN A 147 -8.86 -8.69 25.70
C ASN A 147 -8.24 -8.42 27.09
N LYS A 148 -7.00 -7.91 27.13
CA LYS A 148 -6.38 -7.49 28.39
C LYS A 148 -7.09 -6.28 29.00
N ALA A 149 -7.48 -5.30 28.16
CA ALA A 149 -8.25 -4.15 28.62
C ALA A 149 -9.62 -4.57 29.17
N ASP A 150 -10.33 -5.49 28.50
CA ASP A 150 -11.59 -6.05 29.00
C ASP A 150 -11.42 -6.74 30.36
N ALA A 151 -10.35 -7.53 30.53
CA ALA A 151 -10.04 -8.18 31.81
C ALA A 151 -9.81 -7.17 32.93
N VAL A 152 -9.05 -6.09 32.66
CA VAL A 152 -8.82 -5.01 33.64
C VAL A 152 -10.12 -4.26 33.95
N LEU A 153 -10.95 -3.98 32.94
CA LEU A 153 -12.25 -3.33 33.14
C LEU A 153 -13.16 -4.17 34.03
N ARG A 154 -13.22 -5.49 33.83
CA ARG A 154 -13.99 -6.41 34.69
C ARG A 154 -13.50 -6.37 36.15
N GLU A 155 -12.19 -6.42 36.36
CA GLU A 155 -11.60 -6.32 37.71
C GLU A 155 -11.95 -4.98 38.38
N VAL A 156 -11.87 -3.87 37.64
CA VAL A 156 -12.23 -2.54 38.16
C VAL A 156 -13.72 -2.50 38.53
N MET A 157 -14.60 -3.02 37.67
CA MET A 157 -16.04 -3.08 37.95
C MET A 157 -16.36 -3.91 39.19
N GLU A 158 -15.71 -5.07 39.36
CA GLU A 158 -15.91 -5.92 40.56
C GLU A 158 -15.47 -5.21 41.84
N ARG A 159 -14.35 -4.47 41.80
CA ARG A 159 -13.89 -3.69 42.96
C ARG A 159 -14.83 -2.53 43.29
N LEU A 160 -15.36 -1.85 42.28
CA LEU A 160 -16.34 -0.78 42.48
C LEU A 160 -17.60 -1.32 43.14
N GLU A 161 -18.12 -2.47 42.69
CA GLU A 161 -19.29 -3.11 43.29
C GLU A 161 -19.04 -3.49 44.77
N LYS A 162 -17.86 -4.03 45.09
CA LYS A 162 -17.47 -4.33 46.49
C LYS A 162 -17.40 -3.08 47.36
N LEU A 163 -16.85 -1.98 46.83
CA LEU A 163 -16.76 -0.71 47.54
C LEU A 163 -18.14 -0.08 47.75
N GLU A 164 -19.00 -0.09 46.73
CA GLU A 164 -20.39 0.38 46.84
C GLU A 164 -21.16 -0.43 47.89
N ALA A 165 -21.03 -1.76 47.89
CA ALA A 165 -21.64 -2.62 48.90
C ALA A 165 -21.13 -2.32 50.31
N ALA A 166 -19.82 -2.07 50.49
CA ALA A 166 -19.25 -1.70 51.79
C ALA A 166 -19.75 -0.34 52.29
N VAL A 167 -19.86 0.65 51.40
CA VAL A 167 -20.40 1.99 51.73
C VAL A 167 -21.88 1.91 52.10
N VAL A 168 -22.67 1.08 51.41
CA VAL A 168 -24.08 0.86 51.73
C VAL A 168 -24.26 0.07 53.03
N ALA A 169 -23.33 -0.83 53.35
CA ALA A 169 -23.38 -1.64 54.57
C ALA A 169 -22.90 -0.89 55.82
N GLU A 170 -22.15 0.21 55.68
CA GLU A 170 -21.75 1.05 56.82
C GLU A 170 -23.00 1.80 57.35
N PRO A 171 -23.48 1.49 58.58
CA PRO A 171 -24.69 2.11 59.11
C PRO A 171 -24.51 3.62 59.26
N ARG A 172 -25.59 4.40 59.08
CA ARG A 172 -25.66 5.84 59.39
C ARG A 172 -25.42 6.12 60.89
N GLU A 173 -24.24 5.84 61.41
CA GLU A 173 -23.84 6.11 62.79
C GLU A 173 -23.20 7.51 62.93
N ARG A 174 -23.25 8.34 61.89
CA ARG A 174 -22.78 9.73 61.89
C ARG A 174 -23.88 10.79 61.67
N ASP A 175 -25.15 10.39 61.69
CA ASP A 175 -26.28 11.33 61.79
C ASP A 175 -26.93 11.19 63.18
N ASN A 176 -26.34 11.91 64.16
CA ASN A 176 -26.99 12.62 65.28
C ASN A 176 -26.22 12.46 66.61
N PRO A 177 -26.07 13.52 67.43
CA PRO A 177 -26.52 14.90 67.26
C PRO A 177 -25.42 15.92 66.89
#